data_AF-A0A7S0P2T6-F1
#
_entry.id   AF-A0A7S0P2T6-F1
#
_cell.length_a   1.000
_cell.length_b   1.000
_cell.length_c   1.000
_cell.angle_alpha   90.00
_cell.angle_beta   90.00
_cell.angle_gamma   90.00
#
_symmetry.space_group_name_H-M   'P 1'
#
loop_
_entity.id
_entity.type
_entity.pdbx_description
1 polymer ?
#
loop_
_entity_poly.entity_id
_entity_poly.type
_entity_poly.pdbx_seq_one_letter_code
_entity_poly.pdbx_strand_id
1 'polypeptide(L)'
;GEGEAPNANRREGKAMAEQPRGRAEKTILFDVSKREIFTHSHGLKTLRRKLQSGYKMAANKDTLTLDRMREASLVLFVGPREKFSGAEFEAMKAYLQEGGSIFVTLGEGGESAFNTNVNYLLEEFGIMCNTDAIVRTVYYKYTHPKEVHIAGGVLNREIDHAAGKGPASTGSGTTPAITESSPQSSIAFAYPYGASLSVQKPAFPALSS
;
A
#
# COMPACT_ATOMS: atom_id res chain seq x y z
N GLY A 1 72.33 22.80 -11.96
CA GLY A 1 72.04 21.44 -12.38
C GLY A 1 71.02 20.89 -11.43
N GLU A 2 69.75 20.97 -11.84
CA GLU A 2 68.57 20.69 -11.04
C GLU A 2 68.41 19.16 -10.86
N GLY A 3 68.11 18.73 -9.64
CA GLY A 3 67.88 17.33 -9.28
C GLY A 3 66.38 17.01 -9.33
N GLU A 4 66.04 16.13 -10.26
CA GLU A 4 64.71 15.65 -10.63
C GLU A 4 64.04 14.81 -9.52
N ALA A 5 62.80 15.14 -9.15
CA ALA A 5 61.98 14.37 -8.21
C ALA A 5 61.09 13.36 -8.96
N PRO A 6 60.86 12.13 -8.44
CA PRO A 6 60.05 11.15 -9.13
C PRO A 6 58.55 11.41 -8.96
N ASN A 7 57.85 11.43 -10.10
CA ASN A 7 56.42 11.63 -10.25
C ASN A 7 55.63 10.36 -9.84
N ALA A 8 54.99 10.40 -8.68
CA ALA A 8 54.13 9.33 -8.18
C ALA A 8 52.73 9.41 -8.81
N ASN A 9 52.55 8.76 -9.96
CA ASN A 9 51.25 8.68 -10.64
C ASN A 9 50.38 7.58 -10.00
N ARG A 10 49.75 7.89 -8.86
CA ARG A 10 48.79 7.01 -8.17
C ARG A 10 47.45 7.09 -8.90
N ARG A 11 47.20 6.14 -9.80
CA ARG A 11 45.88 5.92 -10.42
C ARG A 11 44.93 5.39 -9.35
N GLU A 12 44.21 6.29 -8.70
CA GLU A 12 43.05 5.92 -7.88
C GLU A 12 41.94 5.41 -8.80
N GLY A 13 41.67 4.11 -8.72
CA GLY A 13 40.52 3.49 -9.35
C GLY A 13 39.26 4.10 -8.76
N LYS A 14 38.65 5.01 -9.50
CA LYS A 14 37.32 5.55 -9.21
C LYS A 14 36.36 4.37 -9.22
N ALA A 15 35.92 3.93 -8.03
CA ALA A 15 34.85 2.96 -7.90
C ALA A 15 33.66 3.48 -8.71
N MET A 16 33.28 2.75 -9.75
CA MET A 16 32.03 2.99 -10.46
C MET A 16 30.92 2.82 -9.44
N ALA A 17 30.29 3.91 -9.04
CA ALA A 17 29.01 3.86 -8.34
C ALA A 17 28.05 3.06 -9.21
N GLU A 18 27.58 1.93 -8.71
CA GLU A 18 26.48 1.18 -9.32
C GLU A 18 25.32 2.16 -9.52
N GLN A 19 24.97 2.42 -10.77
CA GLN A 19 23.74 3.14 -11.07
C GLN A 19 22.57 2.32 -10.52
N PRO A 20 21.60 2.94 -9.82
CA PRO A 20 20.46 2.21 -9.32
C PRO A 20 19.78 1.52 -10.51
N ARG A 21 19.65 0.20 -10.44
CA ARG A 21 18.93 -0.58 -11.46
C ARG A 21 17.55 0.06 -11.62
N GLY A 22 17.28 0.59 -12.82
CA GLY A 22 16.05 1.32 -13.09
C GLY A 22 14.82 0.49 -12.73
N ARG A 23 14.00 1.01 -11.81
CA ARG A 23 12.76 0.39 -11.38
C ARG A 23 11.81 0.24 -12.56
N ALA A 24 11.16 -0.91 -12.71
CA ALA A 24 10.14 -1.05 -13.74
C ALA A 24 8.89 -0.27 -13.32
N GLU A 25 8.72 0.96 -13.84
CA GLU A 25 7.66 1.91 -13.45
C GLU A 25 6.23 1.32 -13.46
N LYS A 26 6.00 0.24 -14.20
CA LYS A 26 4.68 -0.36 -14.42
C LYS A 26 4.53 -1.79 -13.89
N THR A 27 5.39 -2.27 -13.00
CA THR A 27 5.28 -3.64 -12.46
C THR A 27 4.63 -3.67 -11.08
N ILE A 28 3.54 -4.44 -10.94
CA ILE A 28 2.91 -4.75 -9.66
C ILE A 28 3.28 -6.18 -9.27
N LEU A 29 3.94 -6.35 -8.13
CA LEU A 29 4.35 -7.64 -7.57
C LEU A 29 3.38 -8.08 -6.50
N PHE A 30 2.69 -9.20 -6.72
CA PHE A 30 1.91 -9.87 -5.69
C PHE A 30 2.80 -10.84 -4.92
N ASP A 31 2.95 -10.66 -3.62
CA ASP A 31 3.52 -11.71 -2.79
C ASP A 31 2.53 -12.88 -2.66
N VAL A 32 3.05 -14.10 -2.77
CA VAL A 32 2.30 -15.34 -2.49
C VAL A 32 3.10 -16.27 -1.58
N SER A 33 4.20 -15.77 -1.00
CA SER A 33 5.15 -16.55 -0.20
C SER A 33 4.64 -16.81 1.22
N LYS A 34 3.73 -15.97 1.71
CA LYS A 34 3.13 -16.07 3.06
C LYS A 34 1.70 -16.63 3.04
N ARG A 35 1.36 -17.41 2.01
CA ARG A 35 0.03 -18.02 1.83
C ARG A 35 -1.11 -17.00 1.82
N GLU A 36 -0.90 -15.88 1.14
CA GLU A 36 -1.88 -14.82 0.93
C GLU A 36 -3.27 -15.39 0.56
N ILE A 37 -4.34 -14.84 1.15
CA ILE A 37 -5.72 -15.25 0.83
C ILE A 37 -6.04 -14.99 -0.64
N PHE A 38 -5.58 -13.85 -1.14
CA PHE A 38 -5.77 -13.46 -2.53
C PHE A 38 -4.43 -13.32 -3.23
N THR A 39 -4.38 -13.74 -4.48
CA THR A 39 -3.17 -13.72 -5.29
C THR A 39 -3.47 -13.09 -6.64
N HIS A 40 -2.45 -12.90 -7.46
CA HIS A 40 -2.63 -12.47 -8.85
C HIS A 40 -3.58 -13.40 -9.66
N SER A 41 -3.73 -14.67 -9.28
CA SER A 41 -4.57 -15.65 -9.97
C SER A 41 -5.88 -16.00 -9.23
N HIS A 42 -5.98 -15.74 -7.93
CA HIS A 42 -7.11 -16.12 -7.09
C HIS A 42 -7.76 -14.93 -6.35
N GLY A 43 -9.10 -14.85 -6.38
CA GLY A 43 -9.89 -13.83 -5.67
C GLY A 43 -9.94 -12.43 -6.29
N LEU A 44 -8.97 -12.06 -7.14
CA LEU A 44 -8.83 -10.69 -7.67
C LEU A 44 -9.01 -10.58 -9.20
N LYS A 45 -9.76 -11.49 -9.83
CA LYS A 45 -9.92 -11.54 -11.30
C LYS A 45 -10.33 -10.20 -11.92
N THR A 46 -11.31 -9.51 -11.32
CA THR A 46 -11.78 -8.22 -11.84
C THR A 46 -10.75 -7.11 -11.66
N LEU A 47 -10.08 -7.06 -10.50
CA LEU A 47 -9.01 -6.08 -10.24
C LEU A 47 -7.86 -6.29 -11.22
N ARG A 48 -7.37 -7.52 -11.35
CA ARG A 48 -6.33 -7.89 -12.31
C ARG A 48 -6.70 -7.49 -13.74
N ARG A 49 -7.94 -7.77 -14.18
CA ARG A 49 -8.39 -7.41 -15.54
C ARG A 49 -8.33 -5.91 -15.80
N LYS A 50 -8.60 -5.07 -14.79
CA LYS A 50 -8.49 -3.61 -14.91
C LYS A 50 -7.02 -3.18 -14.95
N LEU A 51 -6.18 -3.70 -14.05
CA LEU A 51 -4.78 -3.29 -13.92
C LEU A 51 -3.89 -3.78 -15.07
N GLN A 52 -4.14 -4.96 -15.63
CA GLN A 52 -3.30 -5.54 -16.69
C GLN A 52 -3.26 -4.72 -18.00
N SER A 53 -4.16 -3.74 -18.15
CA SER A 53 -4.15 -2.82 -19.30
C SER A 53 -2.99 -1.82 -19.25
N GLY A 54 -2.54 -1.44 -18.05
CA GLY A 54 -1.50 -0.43 -17.84
C GLY A 54 -0.29 -0.92 -17.05
N TYR A 55 -0.38 -2.10 -16.42
CA TYR A 55 0.64 -2.62 -15.53
C TYR A 55 0.99 -4.09 -15.83
N LYS A 56 2.27 -4.42 -15.73
CA LYS A 56 2.77 -5.79 -15.71
C LYS A 56 2.47 -6.40 -14.35
N MET A 57 1.79 -7.54 -14.32
CA MET A 57 1.55 -8.30 -13.10
C MET A 57 2.65 -9.34 -12.92
N ALA A 58 3.29 -9.35 -11.75
CA ALA A 58 4.28 -10.35 -11.35
C ALA A 58 3.84 -11.00 -10.02
N ALA A 59 4.42 -12.16 -9.72
CA ALA A 59 4.23 -12.83 -8.44
C ALA A 59 5.58 -13.20 -7.82
N ASN A 60 5.66 -13.14 -6.49
CA ASN A 60 6.78 -13.67 -5.72
C ASN A 60 6.32 -14.93 -4.98
N LYS A 61 6.98 -16.07 -5.23
CA LYS A 61 6.65 -17.37 -4.61
C LYS A 61 7.67 -17.83 -3.58
N ASP A 62 8.84 -17.19 -3.57
CA ASP A 62 9.99 -17.55 -2.75
C ASP A 62 10.14 -16.54 -1.62
N THR A 63 11.11 -16.75 -0.72
CA THR A 63 11.43 -15.79 0.34
C THR A 63 11.65 -14.39 -0.25
N LEU A 64 10.98 -13.39 0.33
CA LEU A 64 11.01 -12.04 -0.20
C LEU A 64 12.39 -11.40 0.01
N THR A 65 12.99 -10.91 -1.08
CA THR A 65 14.28 -10.22 -1.07
C THR A 65 14.17 -8.80 -1.62
N LEU A 66 15.12 -7.94 -1.25
CA LEU A 66 15.17 -6.56 -1.74
C LEU A 66 15.30 -6.51 -3.26
N ASP A 67 16.19 -7.32 -3.84
CA ASP A 67 16.38 -7.38 -5.30
C ASP A 67 15.10 -7.77 -6.04
N ARG A 68 14.31 -8.69 -5.46
CA ARG A 68 13.02 -9.07 -6.03
C ARG A 68 12.02 -7.91 -6.00
N MET A 69 11.99 -7.14 -4.92
CA MET A 69 11.09 -5.98 -4.79
C MET A 69 11.49 -4.82 -5.71
N ARG A 70 12.79 -4.62 -5.97
CA ARG A 70 13.31 -3.59 -6.89
C ARG A 70 12.80 -3.75 -8.32
N GLU A 71 12.42 -4.96 -8.72
CA GLU A 71 11.78 -5.20 -10.02
C GLU A 71 10.36 -4.61 -10.14
N ALA A 72 9.78 -4.10 -9.04
CA ALA A 72 8.39 -3.67 -8.97
C ALA A 72 8.22 -2.21 -8.52
N SER A 73 7.21 -1.54 -9.08
CA SER A 73 6.74 -0.23 -8.63
C SER A 73 5.76 -0.29 -7.46
N LEU A 74 5.21 -1.47 -7.19
CA LEU A 74 4.29 -1.70 -6.08
C LEU A 74 4.33 -3.18 -5.66
N VAL A 75 4.45 -3.45 -4.36
CA VAL A 75 4.41 -4.81 -3.78
C VAL A 75 3.13 -4.98 -2.97
N LEU A 76 2.39 -6.06 -3.18
CA LEU A 76 1.10 -6.35 -2.57
C LEU A 76 1.20 -7.56 -1.63
N PHE A 77 0.79 -7.38 -0.38
CA PHE A 77 0.56 -8.44 0.59
C PHE A 77 -0.94 -8.53 0.88
N VAL A 78 -1.62 -9.44 0.18
CA VAL A 78 -3.08 -9.50 0.20
C VAL A 78 -3.57 -10.60 1.14
N GLY A 79 -3.58 -10.28 2.42
CA GLY A 79 -3.97 -11.19 3.49
C GLY A 79 -2.91 -12.26 3.77
N PRO A 80 -1.66 -11.88 4.11
CA PRO A 80 -0.61 -12.84 4.46
C PRO A 80 -1.04 -13.70 5.66
N ARG A 81 -0.79 -15.01 5.60
CA ARG A 81 -1.19 -16.00 6.62
C ARG A 81 -0.04 -16.76 7.27
N GLU A 82 1.17 -16.24 7.10
CA GLU A 82 2.37 -16.71 7.75
C GLU A 82 3.20 -15.52 8.23
N LYS A 83 4.15 -15.80 9.12
CA LYS A 83 5.04 -14.79 9.69
C LYS A 83 6.16 -14.43 8.72
N PHE A 84 6.51 -13.15 8.70
CA PHE A 84 7.71 -12.61 8.09
C PHE A 84 8.89 -12.75 9.06
N SER A 85 10.05 -13.03 8.50
CA SER A 85 11.34 -13.04 9.18
C SER A 85 11.91 -11.63 9.29
N GLY A 86 12.88 -11.44 10.20
CA GLY A 86 13.61 -10.16 10.32
C GLY A 86 14.25 -9.72 9.01
N ALA A 87 14.83 -10.66 8.24
CA ALA A 87 15.45 -10.36 6.95
C ALA A 87 14.44 -9.82 5.92
N GLU A 88 13.21 -10.35 5.92
CA GLU A 88 12.14 -9.86 5.04
C GLU A 88 11.68 -8.46 5.46
N PHE A 89 11.60 -8.18 6.76
CA PHE A 89 11.32 -6.83 7.25
C PHE A 89 12.40 -5.83 6.86
N GLU A 90 13.67 -6.17 7.04
CA GLU A 90 14.77 -5.29 6.62
C GLU A 90 14.76 -5.04 5.10
N ALA A 91 14.44 -6.07 4.30
CA ALA A 91 14.27 -5.90 2.87
C ALA A 91 13.09 -4.95 2.53
N MET A 92 11.94 -5.08 3.22
CA MET A 92 10.77 -4.21 2.99
C MET A 92 11.06 -2.76 3.37
N LYS A 93 11.76 -2.53 4.49
CA LYS A 93 12.18 -1.19 4.93
C LYS A 93 13.15 -0.56 3.93
N ALA A 94 14.16 -1.29 3.50
CA ALA A 94 15.11 -0.81 2.48
C ALA A 94 14.39 -0.47 1.17
N TYR A 95 13.47 -1.32 0.73
CA TYR A 95 12.65 -1.06 -0.45
C TYR A 95 11.83 0.23 -0.32
N LEU A 96 11.15 0.45 0.81
CA LEU A 96 10.41 1.70 1.07
C LEU A 96 11.33 2.94 1.09
N GLN A 97 12.51 2.84 1.69
CA GLN A 97 13.51 3.91 1.71
C GLN A 97 14.03 4.28 0.31
N GLU A 98 14.10 3.30 -0.59
CA GLU A 98 14.43 3.49 -2.01
C GLU A 98 13.28 4.09 -2.85
N GLY A 99 12.18 4.50 -2.22
CA GLY A 99 10.98 5.03 -2.88
C GLY A 99 10.01 3.94 -3.33
N GLY A 100 10.21 2.70 -2.85
CA GLY A 100 9.30 1.58 -2.96
C GLY A 100 7.88 1.92 -2.50
N SER A 101 6.89 1.19 -3.02
CA SER A 101 5.51 1.28 -2.51
C SER A 101 5.02 -0.10 -2.13
N ILE A 102 4.41 -0.19 -0.95
CA ILE A 102 3.83 -1.42 -0.41
C ILE A 102 2.34 -1.19 -0.16
N PHE A 103 1.52 -2.19 -0.51
CA PHE A 103 0.11 -2.25 -0.19
C PHE A 103 -0.18 -3.53 0.61
N VAL A 104 -0.69 -3.37 1.83
CA VAL A 104 -1.03 -4.46 2.73
C VAL A 104 -2.54 -4.47 2.96
N THR A 105 -3.14 -5.66 2.93
CA THR A 105 -4.52 -5.84 3.41
C THR A 105 -4.59 -6.99 4.40
N LEU A 106 -5.36 -6.79 5.47
CA LEU A 106 -5.85 -7.86 6.35
C LEU A 106 -7.37 -7.80 6.41
N GLY A 107 -7.97 -8.90 6.85
CA GLY A 107 -9.41 -8.98 7.12
C GLY A 107 -9.71 -8.86 8.62
N GLU A 108 -10.95 -9.20 8.96
CA GLU A 108 -11.41 -9.27 10.34
C GLU A 108 -10.54 -10.18 11.22
N GLY A 109 -10.44 -9.82 12.50
CA GLY A 109 -9.57 -10.46 13.47
C GLY A 109 -8.08 -10.13 13.31
N GLY A 110 -7.72 -9.26 12.35
CA GLY A 110 -6.39 -8.68 12.21
C GLY A 110 -5.28 -9.73 12.07
N GLU A 111 -4.09 -9.42 12.60
CA GLU A 111 -2.96 -10.34 12.51
C GLU A 111 -3.19 -11.66 13.26
N SER A 112 -4.01 -11.64 14.32
CA SER A 112 -4.27 -12.80 15.17
C SER A 112 -5.06 -13.87 14.41
N ALA A 113 -6.13 -13.48 13.71
CA ALA A 113 -6.90 -14.41 12.89
C ALA A 113 -6.13 -14.87 11.64
N PHE A 114 -5.22 -14.04 11.13
CA PHE A 114 -4.40 -14.37 9.97
C PHE A 114 -3.13 -15.14 10.33
N ASN A 115 -2.74 -15.26 11.60
CA ASN A 115 -1.50 -15.89 12.02
C ASN A 115 -0.25 -15.31 11.31
N THR A 116 -0.21 -13.98 11.21
CA THR A 116 0.94 -13.23 10.68
C THR A 116 1.49 -12.29 11.76
N ASN A 117 2.50 -11.49 11.42
CA ASN A 117 3.15 -10.51 12.29
C ASN A 117 3.38 -9.19 11.55
N VAL A 118 2.49 -8.86 10.60
CA VAL A 118 2.66 -7.70 9.73
C VAL A 118 2.63 -6.37 10.48
N ASN A 119 1.99 -6.29 11.66
CA ASN A 119 2.00 -5.08 12.48
C ASN A 119 3.43 -4.68 12.90
N TYR A 120 4.37 -5.63 12.98
CA TYR A 120 5.79 -5.32 13.23
C TYR A 120 6.37 -4.33 12.22
N LEU A 121 5.96 -4.40 10.94
CA LEU A 121 6.32 -3.40 9.94
C LEU A 121 5.45 -2.15 10.05
N LEU A 122 4.13 -2.33 10.14
CA LEU A 122 3.16 -1.24 10.02
C LEU A 122 3.29 -0.22 11.17
N GLU A 123 3.60 -0.69 12.38
CA GLU A 123 3.71 0.16 13.57
C GLU A 123 4.85 1.18 13.46
N GLU A 124 5.94 0.85 12.76
CA GLU A 124 7.03 1.79 12.47
C GLU A 124 6.56 2.98 11.62
N PHE A 125 5.47 2.80 10.86
CA PHE A 125 4.83 3.85 10.08
C PHE A 125 3.59 4.44 10.76
N GLY A 126 3.30 4.06 12.00
CA GLY A 126 2.16 4.55 12.77
C GLY A 126 0.82 3.91 12.37
N ILE A 127 0.84 2.69 11.84
CA ILE A 127 -0.37 1.93 11.44
C ILE A 127 -0.40 0.60 12.20
N MET A 128 -1.57 0.17 12.66
CA MET A 128 -1.75 -1.16 13.25
C MET A 128 -3.11 -1.72 12.84
N CYS A 129 -3.14 -2.98 12.38
CA CYS A 129 -4.39 -3.70 12.15
C CYS A 129 -4.93 -4.24 13.47
N ASN A 130 -6.16 -3.86 13.82
CA ASN A 130 -6.80 -4.26 15.07
C ASN A 130 -7.36 -5.69 15.00
N THR A 131 -7.51 -6.33 16.17
CA THR A 131 -8.10 -7.66 16.30
C THR A 131 -9.61 -7.54 16.53
N ASP A 132 -10.31 -7.00 15.55
CA ASP A 132 -11.75 -6.74 15.60
C ASP A 132 -12.47 -7.08 14.28
N ALA A 133 -13.78 -6.88 14.23
CA ALA A 133 -14.59 -7.08 13.05
C ALA A 133 -15.61 -5.95 12.91
N ILE A 134 -15.62 -5.29 11.75
CA ILE A 134 -16.60 -4.25 11.45
C ILE A 134 -17.95 -4.89 11.13
N VAL A 135 -18.99 -4.45 11.83
CA VAL A 135 -20.37 -4.90 11.67
C VAL A 135 -21.30 -3.72 11.42
N ARG A 136 -22.33 -3.94 10.61
CA ARG A 136 -23.38 -2.94 10.40
C ARG A 136 -24.18 -2.71 11.69
N THR A 137 -24.57 -1.47 11.94
CA THR A 137 -25.49 -1.11 13.02
C THR A 137 -26.96 -1.19 12.60
N VAL A 138 -27.22 -1.10 11.30
CA VAL A 138 -28.56 -1.17 10.69
C VAL A 138 -28.55 -2.11 9.49
N TYR A 139 -29.68 -2.78 9.22
CA TYR A 139 -29.82 -3.59 8.02
C TYR A 139 -29.89 -2.69 6.77
N TYR A 140 -28.98 -2.91 5.82
CA TYR A 140 -28.99 -2.22 4.54
C TYR A 140 -28.29 -3.04 3.46
N LYS A 141 -29.00 -3.30 2.36
CA LYS A 141 -28.53 -3.89 1.07
C LYS A 141 -27.95 -5.31 1.11
N TYR A 142 -27.00 -5.60 1.98
CA TYR A 142 -26.30 -6.87 2.07
C TYR A 142 -26.94 -7.79 3.09
N THR A 143 -26.75 -9.10 2.97
CA THR A 143 -27.39 -10.07 3.87
C THR A 143 -26.57 -10.25 5.14
N HIS A 144 -25.24 -10.37 5.00
CA HIS A 144 -24.36 -10.67 6.12
C HIS A 144 -24.03 -9.41 6.96
N PRO A 145 -24.05 -9.47 8.31
CA PRO A 145 -23.76 -8.29 9.16
C PRO A 145 -22.38 -7.67 8.95
N LYS A 146 -21.40 -8.47 8.52
CA LYS A 146 -20.02 -8.01 8.21
C LYS A 146 -19.84 -7.55 6.77
N GLU A 147 -20.87 -7.56 5.94
CA GLU A 147 -20.86 -6.92 4.62
C GLU A 147 -21.37 -5.50 4.79
N VAL A 148 -20.48 -4.61 5.25
CA VAL A 148 -20.88 -3.27 5.68
C VAL A 148 -20.92 -2.31 4.50
N HIS A 149 -22.02 -1.58 4.37
CA HIS A 149 -22.11 -0.45 3.44
C HIS A 149 -21.67 0.83 4.16
N ILE A 150 -20.67 1.50 3.63
CA ILE A 150 -20.15 2.75 4.18
C ILE A 150 -20.49 3.87 3.20
N ALA A 151 -21.20 4.88 3.70
CA ALA A 151 -21.52 6.12 3.00
C ALA A 151 -20.98 7.30 3.82
N GLY A 152 -20.15 8.14 3.20
CA GLY A 152 -19.48 9.24 3.91
C GLY A 152 -18.22 8.83 4.69
N GLY A 153 -17.66 7.64 4.41
CA GLY A 153 -16.43 7.16 5.05
C GLY A 153 -15.14 7.64 4.37
N VAL A 154 -15.19 8.70 3.56
CA VAL A 154 -14.01 9.27 2.90
C VAL A 154 -13.48 10.42 3.75
N LEU A 155 -12.28 10.26 4.32
CA LEU A 155 -11.66 11.27 5.19
C LEU A 155 -10.84 12.29 4.40
N ASN A 156 -10.24 11.85 3.29
CA ASN A 156 -9.49 12.72 2.39
C ASN A 156 -10.32 13.05 1.14
N ARG A 157 -10.74 14.31 1.01
CA ARG A 157 -11.60 14.80 -0.08
C ARG A 157 -11.01 14.62 -1.48
N GLU A 158 -9.69 14.46 -1.61
CA GLU A 158 -9.05 14.17 -2.89
C GLU A 158 -9.43 12.79 -3.44
N ILE A 159 -9.84 11.85 -2.57
CA ILE A 159 -10.36 10.55 -3.02
C ILE A 159 -11.70 10.73 -3.74
N ASP A 160 -12.59 11.53 -3.18
CA ASP A 160 -13.87 11.87 -3.83
C ASP A 160 -13.59 12.57 -5.17
N HIS A 161 -12.71 13.59 -5.16
CA HIS A 161 -12.36 14.34 -6.37
C HIS A 161 -11.75 13.44 -7.47
N ALA A 162 -10.84 12.54 -7.10
CA ALA A 162 -10.24 11.56 -8.02
C ALA A 162 -11.26 10.55 -8.58
N ALA A 163 -12.36 10.29 -7.87
CA ALA A 163 -13.46 9.48 -8.36
C ALA A 163 -14.50 10.28 -9.17
N GLY A 164 -14.25 11.56 -9.45
CA GLY A 164 -15.17 12.44 -10.15
C GLY A 164 -16.35 12.90 -9.29
N LYS A 165 -16.23 12.78 -7.96
CA LYS A 165 -17.22 13.24 -6.99
C LYS A 165 -16.71 14.49 -6.28
N GLY A 166 -17.49 15.56 -6.34
CA GLY A 166 -17.14 16.82 -5.69
C GLY A 166 -18.22 17.85 -5.94
N PRO A 167 -18.24 18.97 -5.20
CA PRO A 167 -19.13 20.06 -5.53
C PRO A 167 -18.85 20.44 -6.98
N ALA A 168 -19.88 20.37 -7.83
CA ALA A 168 -19.79 20.89 -9.18
C ALA A 168 -19.19 22.29 -9.07
N SER A 169 -18.13 22.57 -9.84
CA SER A 169 -17.61 23.92 -10.00
C SER A 169 -18.67 24.74 -10.74
N THR A 170 -19.75 25.11 -10.05
CA THR A 170 -20.61 26.19 -10.47
C THR A 170 -19.76 27.45 -10.38
N GLY A 171 -19.31 27.95 -11.52
CA GLY A 171 -18.65 29.24 -11.62
C GLY A 171 -19.55 30.30 -11.00
N SER A 172 -19.15 30.82 -9.84
CA SER A 172 -19.44 32.17 -9.39
C SER A 172 -18.59 32.45 -8.15
N GLY A 173 -17.83 33.54 -8.19
CA GLY A 173 -16.84 33.95 -7.20
C GLY A 173 -17.44 34.30 -5.84
N THR A 174 -17.69 33.29 -5.02
CA THR A 174 -17.91 33.46 -3.58
C THR A 174 -16.99 32.52 -2.82
N THR A 175 -16.29 33.09 -1.83
CA THR A 175 -15.36 32.47 -0.89
C THR A 175 -15.81 31.07 -0.46
N PRO A 176 -14.90 30.08 -0.34
CA PRO A 176 -15.27 28.75 0.10
C PRO A 176 -15.69 28.81 1.57
N ALA A 177 -16.99 28.95 1.81
CA ALA A 177 -17.56 28.59 3.09
C ALA A 177 -17.28 27.11 3.33
N ILE A 178 -16.95 26.75 4.57
CA ILE A 178 -16.90 25.37 5.04
C ILE A 178 -18.31 24.82 4.89
N THR A 179 -18.62 24.32 3.70
CA THR A 179 -19.89 23.70 3.39
C THR A 179 -19.67 22.25 3.73
N GLU A 180 -20.34 21.76 4.77
CA GLU A 180 -20.41 20.34 5.08
C GLU A 180 -20.77 19.61 3.78
N SER A 181 -19.85 18.78 3.28
CA SER A 181 -20.10 17.97 2.09
C SER A 181 -21.26 17.05 2.42
N SER A 182 -22.40 17.23 1.73
CA SER A 182 -23.55 16.34 1.90
C SER A 182 -23.10 14.88 1.73
N PRO A 183 -23.58 13.92 2.54
CA PRO A 183 -23.24 12.50 2.40
C PRO A 183 -23.53 11.95 0.99
N GLN A 184 -24.49 12.55 0.28
CA GLN A 184 -24.81 12.25 -1.12
C GLN A 184 -23.63 12.49 -2.09
N SER A 185 -22.75 13.44 -1.76
CA SER A 185 -21.64 13.87 -2.62
C SER A 185 -20.37 13.02 -2.47
N SER A 186 -20.28 12.17 -1.44
CA SER A 186 -19.12 11.32 -1.20
C SER A 186 -19.25 9.94 -1.86
N ILE A 187 -18.14 9.25 -2.09
CA ILE A 187 -18.15 7.86 -2.54
C ILE A 187 -18.73 6.98 -1.42
N ALA A 188 -19.60 6.06 -1.82
CA ALA A 188 -20.04 4.99 -0.95
C ALA A 188 -19.42 3.67 -1.43
N PHE A 189 -19.02 2.82 -0.49
CA PHE A 189 -18.34 1.56 -0.79
C PHE A 189 -18.84 0.43 0.12
N ALA A 190 -18.44 -0.80 -0.21
CA ALA A 190 -18.65 -1.97 0.62
C ALA A 190 -17.34 -2.31 1.32
N TYR A 191 -17.41 -2.65 2.61
CA TYR A 191 -16.28 -3.08 3.42
C TYR A 191 -16.59 -4.43 4.07
N PRO A 192 -16.42 -5.53 3.31
CA PRO A 192 -16.80 -6.85 3.75
C PRO A 192 -15.71 -7.51 4.60
N TYR A 193 -16.09 -8.08 5.75
CA TYR A 193 -15.23 -8.92 6.61
C TYR A 193 -13.88 -8.26 6.97
N GLY A 194 -13.90 -6.96 7.26
CA GLY A 194 -12.69 -6.19 7.57
C GLY A 194 -12.54 -5.85 9.05
N ALA A 195 -11.33 -5.44 9.41
CA ALA A 195 -10.93 -4.95 10.73
C ALA A 195 -10.70 -3.44 10.70
N SER A 196 -10.79 -2.77 11.84
CA SER A 196 -10.38 -1.36 11.93
C SER A 196 -8.85 -1.23 11.95
N LEU A 197 -8.36 -0.01 11.71
CA LEU A 197 -6.95 0.34 11.83
C LEU A 197 -6.77 1.38 12.94
N SER A 198 -5.76 1.20 13.77
CA SER A 198 -5.24 2.27 14.61
C SER A 198 -4.19 3.05 13.81
N VAL A 199 -4.35 4.38 13.71
CA VAL A 199 -3.50 5.24 12.88
C VAL A 199 -3.02 6.44 13.67
N GLN A 200 -1.71 6.67 13.66
CA GLN A 200 -1.04 7.82 14.27
C GLN A 200 0.05 8.37 13.33
N LYS A 201 0.55 9.58 13.62
CA LYS A 201 1.67 10.14 12.88
C LYS A 201 2.86 9.17 12.88
N PRO A 202 3.57 9.01 11.75
CA PRO A 202 3.51 9.82 10.54
C PRO A 202 2.39 9.45 9.55
N ALA A 203 1.65 8.37 9.74
CA ALA A 203 0.53 7.99 8.87
C ALA A 203 -0.68 8.91 9.01
N PHE A 204 -1.55 8.85 8.00
CA PHE A 204 -2.80 9.59 7.93
C PHE A 204 -3.93 8.65 7.46
N PRO A 205 -5.08 8.62 8.14
CA PRO A 205 -6.21 7.81 7.72
C PRO A 205 -6.89 8.46 6.51
N ALA A 206 -7.24 7.64 5.52
CA ALA A 206 -7.88 8.12 4.28
C ALA A 206 -9.35 7.71 4.17
N LEU A 207 -9.74 6.62 4.87
CA LEU A 207 -11.09 6.08 4.93
C LEU A 207 -11.48 5.78 6.39
N SER A 208 -12.77 5.80 6.69
CA SER A 208 -13.36 5.40 7.98
C SER A 208 -14.53 4.44 7.79
N SER A 209 -14.84 3.67 8.85
CA SER A 209 -16.02 2.81 8.97
C SER A 209 -17.29 3.58 9.28
#